data_AF-A0A356J4Y1-F1
#
_entry.id   AF-A0A356J4Y1-F1
#
_cell.length_a   1.000
_cell.length_b   1.000
_cell.length_c   1.000
_cell.angle_alpha   90.00
_cell.angle_beta   90.00
_cell.angle_gamma   90.00
#
_symmetry.space_group_name_H-M   'P 1'
#
loop_
_entity.id
_entity.type
_entity.pdbx_description
1 polymer ?
#
loop_
_entity_poly.entity_id
_entity_poly.type
_entity_poly.pdbx_seq_one_letter_code
_entity_poly.pdbx_strand_id
1 'polypeptide(L)'
;MVRFRPLLAFFAALWTGGSVFAALTIEESGGKFTLALPDYADMSGVSWLESDTFYVVRDGGAMFADGCAVHKMTVKRDAQGALVEKPEMGPGVVLKGAHDVEGVARDPFNGKIWVSDEQDTSIREYDPETGERTGRTVPVPSFVREHARGNLSLESLAISPDGLTLWTANEEALDCDGPRATAKRGTTVRLMRFTRPDGQSEWVPAGMWAYVCDPVGSLGALNSGVSDLCVLPDDSLLVLERECSYETLGLTRIYRPDFTKATDVGAIQSLEGAVYAPVEKGAALYSLRDGDFFGGGVLQSDVACYEGLCTGPRNANGTLSLLLVSDGGATASRTKWGLTATVRTQPYVRTLALRGMDGRGRTVPALAQAFFGPLPPLEGRFGLGGFGRGGVRASGPAGKSRGELYGAEAAWRQRLLESGAYGLHLGFGGAFCPRQEYAAADRLAYGEIRAMLVPERRVTDNFALGMRLGVAFNWLNARTAAVADDTAFSAQGILGVQATYDLTDRMGVYSGFDWRLGGPASYGPAGDKTEVDLSGWLWNTGVFFTF
;
A
#
# COMPACT_ATOMS: atom_id res chain seq x y z
N MET A 1 2.37 -9.13 29.02
CA MET A 1 2.61 -8.75 27.61
C MET A 1 3.12 -7.31 27.41
N VAL A 2 2.70 -6.31 28.19
CA VAL A 2 3.11 -4.90 28.02
C VAL A 2 4.63 -4.66 28.10
N ARG A 3 5.37 -5.45 28.91
CA ARG A 3 6.82 -5.32 29.11
C ARG A 3 7.71 -5.85 27.97
N PHE A 4 7.16 -6.62 27.02
CA PHE A 4 7.95 -7.23 25.92
C PHE A 4 7.73 -6.56 24.55
N ARG A 5 6.81 -5.59 24.47
CA ARG A 5 6.51 -4.81 23.24
C ARG A 5 7.72 -4.07 22.63
N PRO A 6 8.66 -3.50 23.40
CA PRO A 6 9.82 -2.81 22.82
C PRO A 6 10.76 -3.76 22.07
N LEU A 7 10.92 -4.98 22.59
CA LEU A 7 11.80 -6.00 22.02
C LEU A 7 11.23 -6.52 20.68
N LEU A 8 9.91 -6.71 20.61
CA LEU A 8 9.21 -7.20 19.43
C LEU A 8 9.22 -6.19 18.27
N ALA A 9 9.07 -4.90 18.56
CA ALA A 9 9.19 -3.83 17.57
C ALA A 9 10.63 -3.69 17.03
N PHE A 10 11.63 -3.91 17.89
CA PHE A 10 13.05 -3.89 17.52
C PHE A 10 13.40 -5.02 16.54
N PHE A 11 12.87 -6.23 16.74
CA PHE A 11 13.09 -7.35 15.81
C PHE A 11 12.37 -7.17 14.46
N ALA A 12 11.18 -6.53 14.44
CA ALA A 12 10.51 -6.18 13.18
C ALA A 12 11.30 -5.14 12.37
N ALA A 13 11.88 -4.15 13.05
CA ALA A 13 12.69 -3.08 12.46
C ALA A 13 14.02 -3.56 11.83
N LEU A 14 14.63 -4.61 12.39
CA LEU A 14 15.87 -5.19 11.86
C LEU A 14 15.69 -5.94 10.52
N TRP A 15 14.47 -6.33 10.18
CA TRP A 15 14.20 -7.16 9.00
C TRP A 15 13.52 -6.41 7.83
N THR A 16 12.90 -5.26 8.09
CA THR A 16 12.25 -4.45 7.04
C THR A 16 13.22 -3.60 6.20
N GLY A 17 14.53 -3.72 6.40
CA GLY A 17 15.50 -3.01 5.56
C GLY A 17 15.34 -1.50 5.62
N GLY A 18 15.46 -0.92 6.83
CA GLY A 18 15.73 0.51 7.01
C GLY A 18 14.60 1.45 6.57
N SER A 19 13.49 1.49 7.32
CA SER A 19 12.58 2.65 7.38
C SER A 19 11.72 2.55 8.64
N VAL A 20 12.32 2.85 9.80
CA VAL A 20 11.63 2.87 11.11
C VAL A 20 11.09 4.28 11.45
N PHE A 21 11.30 5.23 10.55
CA PHE A 21 10.84 6.61 10.69
C PHE A 21 9.62 6.81 9.79
N ALA A 22 8.47 7.09 10.40
CA ALA A 22 7.20 7.46 9.76
C ALA A 22 6.75 6.59 8.55
N ALA A 23 5.91 5.57 8.81
CA ALA A 23 5.22 4.88 7.71
C ALA A 23 3.82 5.49 7.56
N LEU A 24 3.66 6.44 6.64
CA LEU A 24 2.34 6.70 6.08
C LEU A 24 1.95 5.47 5.24
N THR A 25 0.70 5.05 5.34
CA THR A 25 0.15 3.99 4.49
C THR A 25 -1.21 4.44 3.96
N ILE A 26 -1.52 4.06 2.73
CA ILE A 26 -2.81 4.32 2.12
C ILE A 26 -3.50 2.97 1.95
N GLU A 27 -4.73 2.89 2.45
CA GLU A 27 -5.57 1.69 2.37
C GLU A 27 -6.89 2.02 1.66
N GLU A 28 -7.50 1.02 1.05
CA GLU A 28 -8.86 1.17 0.56
C GLU A 28 -9.82 1.35 1.75
N SER A 29 -10.55 2.46 1.75
CA SER A 29 -11.66 2.64 2.69
C SER A 29 -12.84 1.75 2.34
N GLY A 30 -12.99 1.41 1.05
CA GLY A 30 -14.15 0.73 0.48
C GLY A 30 -15.11 1.70 -0.21
N GLY A 31 -15.97 1.17 -1.07
CA GLY A 31 -16.89 1.97 -1.86
C GLY A 31 -16.23 2.62 -3.09
N LYS A 32 -16.78 2.29 -4.26
CA LYS A 32 -16.45 2.88 -5.56
C LYS A 32 -17.78 3.11 -6.27
N PHE A 33 -17.97 4.31 -6.80
CA PHE A 33 -19.16 4.62 -7.57
C PHE A 33 -18.79 5.14 -8.95
N THR A 34 -19.49 4.65 -9.96
CA THR A 34 -19.43 5.21 -11.32
C THR A 34 -20.48 6.32 -11.43
N LEU A 35 -20.05 7.50 -11.86
CA LEU A 35 -20.97 8.58 -12.20
C LEU A 35 -21.61 8.32 -13.57
N ALA A 36 -22.74 8.99 -13.84
CA ALA A 36 -23.48 8.75 -15.07
C ALA A 36 -22.77 9.39 -16.26
N LEU A 37 -22.50 8.60 -17.29
CA LEU A 37 -22.13 9.13 -18.60
C LEU A 37 -23.39 9.37 -19.44
N PRO A 38 -23.44 10.42 -20.28
CA PRO A 38 -22.36 11.38 -20.54
C PRO A 38 -22.28 12.53 -19.52
N ASP A 39 -23.24 12.67 -18.61
CA ASP A 39 -23.44 13.86 -17.76
C ASP A 39 -22.22 14.27 -16.91
N TYR A 40 -21.40 13.29 -16.51
CA TYR A 40 -20.18 13.49 -15.71
C TYR A 40 -18.97 12.84 -16.39
N ALA A 41 -18.92 12.89 -17.71
CA ALA A 41 -17.68 12.68 -18.44
C ALA A 41 -16.66 13.78 -18.08
N ASP A 42 -15.40 13.57 -18.45
CA ASP A 42 -14.40 14.64 -18.51
C ASP A 42 -14.13 15.26 -17.12
N MET A 43 -14.10 14.41 -16.07
CA MET A 43 -13.83 14.84 -14.70
C MET A 43 -12.34 14.78 -14.40
N SER A 44 -11.76 15.94 -14.11
CA SER A 44 -10.32 16.05 -13.87
C SER A 44 -10.00 16.19 -12.38
N GLY A 45 -9.86 17.42 -11.88
CA GLY A 45 -9.41 17.70 -10.51
C GLY A 45 -10.50 17.70 -9.45
N VAL A 46 -10.07 17.50 -8.20
CA VAL A 46 -10.92 17.57 -7.01
C VAL A 46 -10.25 18.32 -5.86
N SER A 47 -11.00 19.16 -5.15
CA SER A 47 -10.55 19.87 -3.96
C SER A 47 -11.56 19.79 -2.84
N TRP A 48 -11.10 19.59 -1.61
CA TRP A 48 -11.98 19.60 -0.45
C TRP A 48 -12.52 21.00 -0.17
N LEU A 49 -13.84 21.08 0.05
CA LEU A 49 -14.53 22.31 0.43
C LEU A 49 -14.70 22.35 1.94
N GLU A 50 -15.54 21.45 2.46
CA GLU A 50 -15.79 21.28 3.89
C GLU A 50 -16.55 19.97 4.12
N SER A 51 -16.46 19.40 5.33
CA SER A 51 -17.19 18.19 5.69
C SER A 51 -17.07 17.10 4.61
N ASP A 52 -18.17 16.56 4.10
CA ASP A 52 -18.21 15.58 3.02
C ASP A 52 -18.50 16.20 1.64
N THR A 53 -18.16 17.47 1.45
CA THR A 53 -18.37 18.20 0.20
C THR A 53 -17.04 18.64 -0.42
N PHE A 54 -16.97 18.51 -1.75
CA PHE A 54 -15.78 18.72 -2.56
C PHE A 54 -16.15 19.56 -3.79
N TYR A 55 -15.21 20.38 -4.27
CA TYR A 55 -15.25 20.91 -5.63
C TYR A 55 -14.65 19.87 -6.57
N VAL A 56 -15.34 19.62 -7.68
CA VAL A 56 -14.83 18.79 -8.79
C VAL A 56 -14.92 19.64 -10.04
N VAL A 57 -13.83 19.73 -10.79
CA VAL A 57 -13.87 20.39 -12.10
C VAL A 57 -14.11 19.38 -13.20
N ARG A 58 -14.80 19.85 -14.23
CA ARG A 58 -15.05 19.14 -15.47
C ARG A 58 -14.35 19.91 -16.58
N ASP A 59 -13.53 19.22 -17.38
CA ASP A 59 -12.88 19.81 -18.53
C ASP A 59 -13.91 20.24 -19.61
N GLY A 60 -13.45 21.05 -20.56
CA GLY A 60 -14.29 21.68 -21.56
C GLY A 60 -14.47 20.87 -22.85
N GLY A 61 -14.17 19.57 -22.80
CA GLY A 61 -14.05 18.67 -23.94
C GLY A 61 -15.21 18.74 -24.95
N ALA A 62 -15.01 18.10 -26.10
CA ALA A 62 -15.95 18.17 -27.24
C ALA A 62 -17.40 17.71 -26.91
N MET A 63 -17.62 17.06 -25.76
CA MET A 63 -18.93 16.63 -25.29
C MET A 63 -19.80 17.75 -24.68
N PHE A 64 -19.22 18.86 -24.21
CA PHE A 64 -19.94 19.87 -23.45
C PHE A 64 -19.87 21.26 -24.08
N ALA A 65 -20.97 21.65 -24.74
CA ALA A 65 -21.06 22.93 -25.45
C ALA A 65 -20.99 24.18 -24.54
N ASP A 66 -21.18 24.02 -23.23
CA ASP A 66 -21.07 25.07 -22.22
C ASP A 66 -19.65 25.28 -21.68
N GLY A 67 -18.70 24.42 -22.07
CA GLY A 67 -17.28 24.53 -21.72
C GLY A 67 -16.95 23.94 -20.34
N CYS A 68 -15.84 24.38 -19.75
CA CYS A 68 -15.36 23.93 -18.45
C CYS A 68 -16.28 24.36 -17.31
N ALA A 69 -16.48 23.50 -16.30
CA ALA A 69 -17.35 23.81 -15.16
C ALA A 69 -16.78 23.30 -13.83
N VAL A 70 -17.21 23.91 -12.72
CA VAL A 70 -17.00 23.37 -11.38
C VAL A 70 -18.32 22.92 -10.77
N HIS A 71 -18.31 21.75 -10.14
CA HIS A 71 -19.43 21.16 -9.42
C HIS A 71 -19.12 21.04 -7.94
N LYS A 72 -20.16 21.15 -7.10
CA LYS A 72 -20.09 20.68 -5.71
C LYS A 72 -20.51 19.22 -5.66
N MET A 73 -19.61 18.34 -5.26
CA MET A 73 -19.89 16.92 -5.03
C MET A 73 -20.03 16.66 -3.53
N THR A 74 -21.14 16.06 -3.12
CA THR A 74 -21.34 15.60 -1.74
C THR A 74 -21.28 14.07 -1.69
N VAL A 75 -20.51 13.53 -0.75
CA VAL A 75 -20.38 12.08 -0.55
C VAL A 75 -21.03 11.65 0.77
N LYS A 76 -21.42 10.39 0.87
CA LYS A 76 -21.81 9.77 2.14
C LYS A 76 -20.83 8.67 2.48
N ARG A 77 -20.29 8.71 3.70
CA ARG A 77 -19.24 7.80 4.17
C ARG A 77 -19.61 7.12 5.47
N ASP A 78 -19.17 5.88 5.64
CA ASP A 78 -19.27 5.18 6.93
C ASP A 78 -18.16 5.61 7.92
N ALA A 79 -18.11 4.96 9.09
CA ALA A 79 -17.14 5.28 10.14
C ALA A 79 -15.68 4.99 9.74
N GLN A 80 -15.47 4.08 8.79
CA GLN A 80 -14.16 3.70 8.24
C GLN A 80 -13.75 4.63 7.09
N GLY A 81 -14.71 5.39 6.56
CA GLY A 81 -14.55 6.32 5.44
C GLY A 81 -15.01 5.76 4.11
N ALA A 82 -15.62 4.57 4.09
CA ALA A 82 -16.08 3.93 2.86
C ALA A 82 -17.25 4.69 2.26
N LEU A 83 -17.30 4.85 0.92
CA LEU A 83 -18.48 5.42 0.26
C LEU A 83 -19.66 4.45 0.38
N VAL A 84 -20.80 4.91 0.92
CA VAL A 84 -22.00 4.07 1.12
C VAL A 84 -23.11 4.32 0.12
N GLU A 85 -23.09 5.47 -0.55
CA GLU A 85 -24.05 5.86 -1.58
C GLU A 85 -23.34 6.57 -2.73
N LYS A 86 -24.00 6.58 -3.90
CA LYS A 86 -23.50 7.32 -5.07
C LYS A 86 -23.38 8.82 -4.71
N PRO A 87 -22.25 9.47 -5.04
CA PRO A 87 -22.09 10.91 -4.80
C PRO A 87 -23.19 11.74 -5.44
N GLU A 88 -23.63 12.78 -4.73
CA GLU A 88 -24.61 13.75 -5.18
C GLU A 88 -23.86 14.95 -5.80
N MET A 89 -24.06 15.16 -7.11
CA MET A 89 -23.46 16.27 -7.85
C MET A 89 -24.43 17.45 -7.92
N GLY A 90 -23.96 18.62 -7.48
CA GLY A 90 -24.65 19.89 -7.66
C GLY A 90 -24.59 20.38 -9.11
N PRO A 91 -25.37 21.43 -9.45
CA PRO A 91 -25.30 22.07 -10.76
C PRO A 91 -23.89 22.58 -11.04
N GLY A 92 -23.46 22.46 -12.30
CA GLY A 92 -22.17 22.97 -12.76
C GLY A 92 -22.19 24.49 -12.90
N VAL A 93 -21.12 25.14 -12.46
CA VAL A 93 -20.86 26.56 -12.66
C VAL A 93 -19.76 26.70 -13.71
N VAL A 94 -20.11 27.26 -14.87
CA VAL A 94 -19.18 27.42 -16.00
C VAL A 94 -18.03 28.38 -15.64
N LEU A 95 -16.79 27.94 -15.81
CA LEU A 95 -15.59 28.73 -15.55
C LEU A 95 -15.25 29.60 -16.76
N LYS A 96 -15.51 30.90 -16.67
CA LYS A 96 -15.46 31.80 -17.83
C LYS A 96 -14.04 31.98 -18.38
N GLY A 97 -13.89 31.64 -19.65
CA GLY A 97 -12.60 31.75 -20.36
C GLY A 97 -11.57 30.71 -19.93
N ALA A 98 -12.00 29.63 -19.30
CA ALA A 98 -11.23 28.41 -19.22
C ALA A 98 -11.48 27.55 -20.47
N HIS A 99 -10.48 26.76 -20.87
CA HIS A 99 -10.52 25.97 -22.10
C HIS A 99 -10.36 24.48 -21.84
N ASP A 100 -9.51 24.12 -20.88
CA ASP A 100 -9.15 22.74 -20.60
C ASP A 100 -8.70 22.63 -19.14
N VAL A 101 -9.65 22.46 -18.22
CA VAL A 101 -9.39 22.58 -16.77
C VAL A 101 -9.07 21.24 -16.17
N GLU A 102 -7.95 21.17 -15.46
CA GLU A 102 -7.47 19.92 -14.90
C GLU A 102 -7.49 19.97 -13.38
N GLY A 103 -6.44 20.47 -12.75
CA GLY A 103 -6.30 20.59 -11.31
C GLY A 103 -7.13 21.74 -10.74
N VAL A 104 -7.67 21.51 -9.54
CA VAL A 104 -8.40 22.52 -8.77
C VAL A 104 -7.94 22.53 -7.32
N ALA A 105 -7.73 23.73 -6.76
CA ALA A 105 -7.40 23.90 -5.36
C ALA A 105 -8.20 25.03 -4.73
N ARG A 106 -8.92 24.75 -3.65
CA ARG A 106 -9.62 25.75 -2.86
C ARG A 106 -8.62 26.57 -2.04
N ASP A 107 -8.77 27.89 -2.12
CA ASP A 107 -8.04 28.82 -1.28
C ASP A 107 -8.72 28.94 0.10
N PRO A 108 -8.06 28.53 1.20
CA PRO A 108 -8.68 28.53 2.52
C PRO A 108 -8.94 29.94 3.08
N PHE A 109 -8.32 31.00 2.54
CA PHE A 109 -8.50 32.37 3.04
C PHE A 109 -9.78 33.03 2.55
N ASN A 110 -10.17 32.77 1.30
CA ASN A 110 -11.26 33.50 0.64
C ASN A 110 -12.34 32.57 0.04
N GLY A 111 -12.14 31.25 0.08
CA GLY A 111 -13.07 30.26 -0.46
C GLY A 111 -13.15 30.22 -1.99
N LYS A 112 -12.31 30.99 -2.69
CA LYS A 112 -12.16 30.92 -4.15
C LYS A 112 -11.42 29.65 -4.56
N ILE A 113 -11.44 29.33 -5.84
CA ILE A 113 -10.71 28.19 -6.38
C ILE A 113 -9.63 28.67 -7.35
N TRP A 114 -8.47 28.04 -7.27
CA TRP A 114 -7.44 28.11 -8.29
C TRP A 114 -7.60 26.91 -9.20
N VAL A 115 -7.45 27.12 -10.49
CA VAL A 115 -7.65 26.08 -11.51
C VAL A 115 -6.47 26.12 -12.49
N SER A 116 -5.86 24.97 -12.78
CA SER A 116 -4.90 24.83 -13.87
C SER A 116 -5.64 24.62 -15.18
N ASP A 117 -5.17 25.29 -16.21
CA ASP A 117 -5.69 25.20 -17.57
C ASP A 117 -4.58 24.64 -18.46
N GLU A 118 -4.78 23.43 -18.97
CA GLU A 118 -3.80 22.66 -19.70
C GLU A 118 -3.51 23.31 -21.06
N GLN A 119 -4.56 23.58 -21.82
CA GLN A 119 -4.49 24.23 -23.13
C GLN A 119 -3.79 25.59 -23.06
N ASP A 120 -4.09 26.42 -22.06
CA ASP A 120 -3.44 27.73 -21.89
C ASP A 120 -2.12 27.66 -21.11
N THR A 121 -1.77 26.51 -20.53
CA THR A 121 -0.63 26.34 -19.60
C THR A 121 -0.60 27.46 -18.54
N SER A 122 -1.73 27.65 -17.87
CA SER A 122 -1.95 28.76 -16.94
C SER A 122 -2.66 28.33 -15.67
N ILE A 123 -2.52 29.10 -14.59
CA ILE A 123 -3.26 28.87 -13.35
C ILE A 123 -3.95 30.16 -12.95
N ARG A 124 -5.27 30.10 -12.77
CA ARG A 124 -6.15 31.27 -12.62
C ARG A 124 -7.10 31.08 -11.44
N GLU A 125 -7.44 32.17 -10.76
CA GLU A 125 -8.40 32.16 -9.65
C GLU A 125 -9.82 32.50 -10.15
N TYR A 126 -10.80 31.73 -9.70
CA TYR A 126 -12.21 31.86 -10.03
C TYR A 126 -13.08 31.94 -8.77
N ASP A 127 -14.21 32.63 -8.91
CA ASP A 127 -15.33 32.51 -7.99
C ASP A 127 -16.13 31.23 -8.29
N PRO A 128 -16.14 30.22 -7.40
CA PRO A 128 -16.81 28.95 -7.68
C PRO A 128 -18.35 29.05 -7.71
N GLU A 129 -18.94 30.16 -7.22
CA GLU A 129 -20.40 30.35 -7.25
C GLU A 129 -20.88 31.05 -8.53
N THR A 130 -20.03 31.88 -9.15
CA THR A 130 -20.40 32.67 -10.34
C THR A 130 -19.64 32.27 -11.60
N GLY A 131 -18.51 31.57 -11.46
CA GLY A 131 -17.63 31.19 -12.56
C GLY A 131 -16.77 32.34 -13.08
N GLU A 132 -16.84 33.53 -12.46
CA GLU A 132 -16.08 34.71 -12.86
C GLU A 132 -14.62 34.61 -12.44
N ARG A 133 -13.72 35.12 -13.29
CA ARG A 133 -12.31 35.28 -12.94
C ARG A 133 -12.13 36.44 -11.97
N THR A 134 -11.27 36.28 -10.97
CA THR A 134 -10.91 37.39 -10.06
C THR A 134 -9.88 38.34 -10.68
N GLY A 135 -9.15 37.86 -11.69
CA GLY A 135 -8.04 38.56 -12.33
C GLY A 135 -6.65 38.12 -11.84
N ARG A 136 -6.58 37.36 -10.73
CA ARG A 136 -5.32 36.82 -10.20
C ARG A 136 -4.83 35.60 -10.98
N THR A 137 -3.52 35.41 -11.02
CA THR A 137 -2.86 34.31 -11.73
C THR A 137 -1.57 33.90 -11.04
N VAL A 138 -1.20 32.62 -11.15
CA VAL A 138 0.12 32.16 -10.70
C VAL A 138 1.14 32.46 -11.80
N PRO A 139 2.32 33.04 -11.47
CA PRO A 139 3.35 33.36 -12.46
C PRO A 139 4.12 32.11 -12.91
N VAL A 140 3.48 31.25 -13.70
CA VAL A 140 4.11 30.08 -14.33
C VAL A 140 5.26 30.56 -15.24
N PRO A 141 6.50 30.05 -15.09
CA PRO A 141 7.64 30.48 -15.92
C PRO A 141 7.36 30.32 -17.42
N SER A 142 7.72 31.31 -18.23
CA SER A 142 7.34 31.33 -19.66
C SER A 142 7.86 30.14 -20.43
N PHE A 143 9.07 29.64 -20.11
CA PHE A 143 9.65 28.48 -20.79
C PHE A 143 8.80 27.20 -20.59
N VAL A 144 8.06 27.07 -19.48
CA VAL A 144 7.13 25.94 -19.28
C VAL A 144 6.01 26.02 -20.31
N ARG A 145 5.45 27.22 -20.53
CA ARG A 145 4.42 27.48 -21.55
C ARG A 145 4.96 27.32 -22.97
N GLU A 146 6.18 27.74 -23.22
CA GLU A 146 6.81 27.68 -24.56
C GLU A 146 7.13 26.23 -24.98
N HIS A 147 7.40 25.35 -24.02
CA HIS A 147 7.83 23.96 -24.25
C HIS A 147 6.79 22.90 -23.82
N ALA A 148 5.61 23.33 -23.37
CA ALA A 148 4.51 22.44 -23.04
C ALA A 148 4.01 21.69 -24.27
N ARG A 149 3.64 20.42 -24.09
CA ARG A 149 3.23 19.53 -25.19
C ARG A 149 1.71 19.47 -25.34
N GLY A 150 1.06 20.55 -25.76
CA GLY A 150 -0.40 20.56 -25.97
C GLY A 150 -1.14 20.00 -24.74
N ASN A 151 -2.00 18.99 -24.97
CA ASN A 151 -2.78 18.24 -23.97
C ASN A 151 -1.90 17.27 -23.12
N LEU A 152 -0.76 17.77 -22.63
CA LEU A 152 0.15 17.11 -21.67
C LEU A 152 0.88 18.18 -20.82
N SER A 153 0.19 19.30 -20.52
CA SER A 153 0.73 20.49 -19.86
C SER A 153 0.39 20.46 -18.36
N LEU A 154 -0.12 21.56 -17.77
CA LEU A 154 -0.39 21.66 -16.34
C LEU A 154 -1.66 20.92 -15.94
N GLU A 155 -1.48 19.69 -15.48
CA GLU A 155 -2.59 18.91 -14.94
C GLU A 155 -2.82 19.13 -13.45
N SER A 156 -1.76 19.08 -12.65
CA SER A 156 -1.93 19.01 -11.20
C SER A 156 -2.01 20.38 -10.52
N LEU A 157 -2.78 20.47 -9.43
CA LEU A 157 -2.83 21.68 -8.61
C LEU A 157 -3.22 21.40 -7.16
N ALA A 158 -2.39 21.85 -6.22
CA ALA A 158 -2.68 21.71 -4.79
C ALA A 158 -2.30 22.97 -4.00
N ILE A 159 -3.07 23.28 -2.96
CA ILE A 159 -2.75 24.33 -1.98
C ILE A 159 -2.62 23.68 -0.60
N SER A 160 -1.60 24.08 0.15
CA SER A 160 -1.38 23.61 1.53
C SER A 160 -2.55 24.01 2.44
N PRO A 161 -2.83 23.26 3.52
CA PRO A 161 -3.94 23.58 4.42
C PRO A 161 -3.88 24.97 5.06
N ASP A 162 -2.68 25.55 5.21
CA ASP A 162 -2.50 26.93 5.69
C ASP A 162 -2.73 28.00 4.61
N GLY A 163 -2.88 27.60 3.35
CA GLY A 163 -3.10 28.47 2.21
C GLY A 163 -1.86 29.22 1.72
N LEU A 164 -0.66 28.89 2.20
CA LEU A 164 0.56 29.67 1.94
C LEU A 164 1.51 29.04 0.92
N THR A 165 1.29 27.78 0.55
CA THR A 165 2.07 27.06 -0.45
C THR A 165 1.15 26.49 -1.52
N LEU A 166 1.52 26.69 -2.79
CA LEU A 166 0.85 26.11 -3.95
C LEU A 166 1.83 25.22 -4.70
N TRP A 167 1.35 24.07 -5.16
CA TRP A 167 2.09 23.13 -5.98
C TRP A 167 1.35 22.83 -7.28
N THR A 168 2.11 22.60 -8.34
CA THR A 168 1.63 22.18 -9.66
C THR A 168 2.75 21.42 -10.37
N ALA A 169 2.41 20.72 -11.46
CA ALA A 169 3.34 20.00 -12.30
C ALA A 169 2.77 19.84 -13.71
N ASN A 170 3.66 19.73 -14.69
CA ASN A 170 3.28 19.25 -16.01
C ASN A 170 3.05 17.72 -16.01
N GLU A 171 2.14 17.21 -16.85
CA GLU A 171 1.77 15.79 -16.91
C GLU A 171 2.91 14.93 -17.45
N GLU A 172 3.45 15.31 -18.61
CA GLU A 172 4.61 14.67 -19.24
C GLU A 172 5.73 15.68 -19.50
N ALA A 173 6.97 15.19 -19.68
CA ALA A 173 8.14 16.01 -19.97
C ALA A 173 7.87 17.10 -21.02
N LEU A 174 8.26 18.33 -20.66
CA LEU A 174 8.37 19.43 -21.62
C LEU A 174 9.25 18.99 -22.78
N ASP A 175 9.03 19.56 -23.96
CA ASP A 175 9.77 19.12 -25.14
C ASP A 175 11.29 19.35 -25.06
N CYS A 176 11.70 20.33 -24.26
CA CYS A 176 13.08 20.64 -23.92
C CYS A 176 13.66 19.80 -22.78
N ASP A 177 12.85 19.05 -22.03
CA ASP A 177 13.30 18.26 -20.87
C ASP A 177 13.55 16.79 -21.22
N GLY A 178 12.86 16.29 -22.25
CA GLY A 178 13.09 14.95 -22.75
C GLY A 178 11.88 14.31 -23.44
N PRO A 179 11.97 13.00 -23.72
CA PRO A 179 10.92 12.27 -24.39
C PRO A 179 9.75 11.95 -23.45
N ARG A 180 8.60 11.72 -24.06
CA ARG A 180 7.41 11.13 -23.43
C ARG A 180 7.68 9.72 -22.87
N ALA A 181 6.80 9.28 -21.97
CA ALA A 181 6.85 7.95 -21.39
C ALA A 181 6.70 6.86 -22.48
N THR A 182 7.31 5.72 -22.23
CA THR A 182 7.27 4.53 -23.09
C THR A 182 7.22 3.27 -22.22
N ALA A 183 6.99 2.11 -22.84
CA ALA A 183 7.06 0.81 -22.15
C ALA A 183 8.41 0.46 -21.51
N LYS A 184 9.47 1.21 -21.79
CA LYS A 184 10.82 0.93 -21.27
C LYS A 184 11.40 2.04 -20.39
N ARG A 185 10.76 3.21 -20.38
CA ARG A 185 11.29 4.42 -19.76
C ARG A 185 10.13 5.35 -19.43
N GLY A 186 10.10 5.89 -18.22
CA GLY A 186 9.14 6.93 -17.85
C GLY A 186 9.46 8.30 -18.45
N THR A 187 8.79 9.32 -17.95
CA THR A 187 8.93 10.73 -18.36
C THR A 187 9.45 11.57 -17.20
N THR A 188 10.08 12.71 -17.47
CA THR A 188 10.61 13.62 -16.43
C THR A 188 9.83 14.91 -16.42
N VAL A 189 9.10 15.18 -15.33
CA VAL A 189 8.28 16.37 -15.16
C VAL A 189 8.92 17.35 -14.18
N ARG A 190 8.37 18.55 -14.09
CA ARG A 190 8.79 19.61 -13.16
C ARG A 190 7.71 19.82 -12.09
N LEU A 191 8.01 19.43 -10.85
CA LEU A 191 7.21 19.83 -9.70
C LEU A 191 7.55 21.27 -9.35
N MET A 192 6.55 22.16 -9.38
CA MET A 192 6.71 23.60 -9.18
C MET A 192 6.03 24.02 -7.89
N ARG A 193 6.77 24.76 -7.05
CA ARG A 193 6.26 25.33 -5.80
C ARG A 193 6.17 26.84 -5.89
N PHE A 194 5.09 27.39 -5.38
CA PHE A 194 4.89 28.82 -5.18
C PHE A 194 4.50 29.09 -3.72
N THR A 195 4.85 30.26 -3.23
CA THR A 195 4.51 30.70 -1.86
C THR A 195 3.95 32.10 -1.86
N ARG A 196 3.17 32.43 -0.82
CA ARG A 196 2.72 33.79 -0.53
C ARG A 196 2.68 34.00 0.99
N PRO A 197 2.82 35.25 1.47
CA PRO A 197 2.80 35.54 2.91
C PRO A 197 1.38 35.56 3.52
N ASP A 198 0.35 35.80 2.71
CA ASP A 198 -1.06 35.84 3.12
C ASP A 198 -2.00 35.59 1.92
N GLY A 199 -3.31 35.49 2.18
CA GLY A 199 -4.31 35.22 1.14
C GLY A 199 -4.53 36.33 0.09
N GLN A 200 -4.09 37.56 0.37
CA GLN A 200 -4.27 38.72 -0.55
C GLN A 200 -3.06 38.91 -1.48
N SER A 201 -1.89 38.44 -1.06
CA SER A 201 -0.65 38.57 -1.81
C SER A 201 -0.63 37.67 -3.04
N GLU A 202 0.11 38.09 -4.07
CA GLU A 202 0.35 37.27 -5.26
C GLU A 202 1.27 36.08 -4.94
N TRP A 203 1.12 35.00 -5.71
CA TRP A 203 2.00 33.84 -5.64
C TRP A 203 3.38 34.17 -6.20
N VAL A 204 4.43 33.71 -5.53
CA VAL A 204 5.83 33.89 -5.96
C VAL A 204 6.50 32.52 -6.14
N PRO A 205 7.26 32.27 -7.22
CA PRO A 205 8.00 31.02 -7.38
C PRO A 205 8.95 30.76 -6.20
N ALA A 206 8.90 29.56 -5.65
CA ALA A 206 9.62 29.15 -4.43
C ALA A 206 10.47 27.88 -4.61
N GLY A 207 10.52 27.36 -5.84
CA GLY A 207 11.40 26.28 -6.25
C GLY A 207 10.75 25.39 -7.30
N MET A 208 11.59 24.64 -8.00
CA MET A 208 11.17 23.69 -9.03
C MET A 208 12.08 22.48 -9.01
N TRP A 209 11.55 21.27 -9.12
CA TRP A 209 12.35 20.04 -9.06
C TRP A 209 11.97 19.05 -10.15
N ALA A 210 12.97 18.37 -10.69
CA ALA A 210 12.75 17.29 -11.65
C ALA A 210 12.23 16.04 -10.94
N TYR A 211 11.14 15.46 -11.45
CA TYR A 211 10.51 14.25 -10.94
C TYR A 211 10.38 13.21 -12.06
N VAL A 212 10.78 11.98 -11.80
CA VAL A 212 10.79 10.90 -12.79
C VAL A 212 9.60 9.96 -12.59
N CYS A 213 8.62 10.06 -13.49
CA CYS A 213 7.44 9.21 -13.51
C CYS A 213 7.79 7.79 -13.96
N ASP A 214 6.89 6.83 -13.70
CA ASP A 214 7.05 5.46 -14.16
C ASP A 214 6.81 5.27 -15.67
N PRO A 215 7.29 4.16 -16.25
CA PRO A 215 6.91 3.74 -17.60
C PRO A 215 5.40 3.46 -17.75
N VAL A 216 4.90 3.63 -18.97
CA VAL A 216 3.52 3.25 -19.40
C VAL A 216 3.49 1.82 -19.94
N GLY A 217 2.34 1.15 -19.96
CA GLY A 217 2.15 -0.13 -20.64
C GLY A 217 2.42 -0.08 -22.14
N SER A 218 2.51 -1.24 -22.78
CA SER A 218 2.92 -1.38 -24.18
C SER A 218 1.76 -1.32 -25.20
N LEU A 219 0.51 -1.29 -24.72
CA LEU A 219 -0.70 -1.36 -25.53
C LEU A 219 -1.69 -0.25 -25.15
N GLY A 220 -2.20 0.48 -26.14
CA GLY A 220 -3.28 1.47 -25.96
C GLY A 220 -2.79 2.92 -25.94
N ALA A 221 -3.50 3.78 -25.20
CA ALA A 221 -3.07 5.16 -24.97
C ALA A 221 -1.78 5.14 -24.13
N LEU A 222 -0.67 5.55 -24.75
CA LEU A 222 0.69 5.45 -24.19
C LEU A 222 1.05 6.71 -23.39
N ASN A 223 0.14 7.17 -22.52
CA ASN A 223 0.37 8.31 -21.64
C ASN A 223 0.61 7.81 -20.22
N SER A 224 1.67 8.30 -19.58
CA SER A 224 1.90 8.13 -18.14
C SER A 224 2.65 9.33 -17.60
N GLY A 225 2.11 9.90 -16.53
CA GLY A 225 2.52 11.19 -16.04
C GLY A 225 1.99 11.50 -14.64
N VAL A 226 2.30 12.71 -14.17
CA VAL A 226 1.69 13.26 -12.95
C VAL A 226 0.34 13.86 -13.32
N SER A 227 -0.74 13.32 -12.77
CA SER A 227 -2.09 13.83 -13.06
C SER A 227 -2.60 14.74 -11.94
N ASP A 228 -2.28 14.45 -10.67
CA ASP A 228 -2.59 15.39 -9.59
C ASP A 228 -1.56 15.40 -8.45
N LEU A 229 -1.66 16.42 -7.60
CA LEU A 229 -0.87 16.62 -6.40
C LEU A 229 -1.79 16.81 -5.20
N CYS A 230 -1.32 16.41 -4.02
CA CYS A 230 -2.05 16.67 -2.78
C CYS A 230 -1.07 17.02 -1.66
N VAL A 231 -1.22 18.22 -1.07
CA VAL A 231 -0.40 18.66 0.06
C VAL A 231 -1.02 18.17 1.36
N LEU A 232 -0.24 17.41 2.13
CA LEU A 232 -0.65 16.90 3.44
C LEU A 232 -0.48 17.95 4.54
N PRO A 233 -1.16 17.79 5.69
CA PRO A 233 -1.03 18.70 6.83
C PRO A 233 0.36 18.88 7.45
N ASP A 234 1.32 18.03 7.10
CA ASP A 234 2.73 18.13 7.50
C ASP A 234 3.62 18.74 6.41
N ASP A 235 2.99 19.39 5.43
CA ASP A 235 3.58 19.98 4.21
C ASP A 235 4.25 18.99 3.25
N SER A 236 4.12 17.69 3.51
CA SER A 236 4.59 16.68 2.57
C SER A 236 3.64 16.55 1.38
N LEU A 237 4.20 16.25 0.21
CA LEU A 237 3.46 16.16 -1.05
C LEU A 237 3.13 14.70 -1.35
N LEU A 238 1.88 14.43 -1.70
CA LEU A 238 1.49 13.24 -2.43
C LEU A 238 1.48 13.54 -3.93
N VAL A 239 2.02 12.63 -4.73
CA VAL A 239 2.02 12.69 -6.19
C VAL A 239 1.17 11.56 -6.72
N LEU A 240 0.11 11.89 -7.46
CA LEU A 240 -0.72 10.94 -8.19
C LEU A 240 -0.12 10.74 -9.59
N GLU A 241 0.43 9.54 -9.83
CA GLU A 241 0.80 9.11 -11.18
C GLU A 241 -0.30 8.21 -11.73
N ARG A 242 -0.71 8.47 -12.97
CA ARG A 242 -1.60 7.57 -13.71
C ARG A 242 -0.99 7.14 -15.03
N GLU A 243 -1.45 6.01 -15.54
CA GLU A 243 -1.30 5.64 -16.94
C GLU A 243 -2.62 5.11 -17.51
N CYS A 244 -2.89 5.36 -18.79
CA CYS A 244 -4.16 5.03 -19.45
C CYS A 244 -4.02 3.82 -20.41
N SER A 245 -3.02 2.97 -20.21
CA SER A 245 -2.78 1.82 -21.10
C SER A 245 -3.83 0.72 -20.89
N TYR A 246 -4.18 0.02 -21.98
CA TYR A 246 -5.16 -1.08 -21.94
C TYR A 246 -4.58 -2.30 -21.22
N GLU A 247 -3.26 -2.47 -21.30
CA GLU A 247 -2.55 -3.57 -20.65
C GLU A 247 -2.70 -3.53 -19.13
N THR A 248 -2.74 -2.34 -18.56
CA THR A 248 -2.78 -2.18 -17.10
C THR A 248 -4.13 -1.75 -16.57
N LEU A 249 -5.11 -1.55 -17.46
CA LEU A 249 -6.47 -1.13 -17.13
C LEU A 249 -6.52 0.15 -16.29
N GLY A 250 -5.61 1.10 -16.58
CA GLY A 250 -5.62 2.37 -15.85
C GLY A 250 -4.85 2.31 -14.53
N LEU A 251 -3.57 1.94 -14.58
CA LEU A 251 -2.77 1.82 -13.36
C LEU A 251 -2.52 3.18 -12.73
N THR A 252 -2.94 3.30 -11.49
CA THR A 252 -2.81 4.49 -10.66
C THR A 252 -1.87 4.22 -9.50
N ARG A 253 -0.99 5.17 -9.19
CA ARG A 253 -0.02 5.07 -8.10
C ARG A 253 0.02 6.38 -7.32
N ILE A 254 0.18 6.28 -6.00
CA ILE A 254 0.35 7.45 -5.14
C ILE A 254 1.72 7.33 -4.46
N TYR A 255 2.53 8.36 -4.64
CA TYR A 255 3.88 8.46 -4.08
C TYR A 255 3.96 9.58 -3.04
N ARG A 256 4.94 9.47 -2.14
CA ARG A 256 5.36 10.55 -1.26
C ARG A 256 6.85 10.81 -1.47
N PRO A 257 7.21 11.64 -2.44
CA PRO A 257 8.61 11.92 -2.75
C PRO A 257 9.36 12.62 -1.61
N ASP A 258 10.67 12.39 -1.55
CA ASP A 258 11.62 13.13 -0.72
C ASP A 258 12.45 14.11 -1.56
N PHE A 259 12.39 15.39 -1.17
CA PHE A 259 13.08 16.50 -1.82
C PHE A 259 14.45 16.82 -1.19
N THR A 260 14.83 16.16 -0.10
CA THR A 260 16.01 16.51 0.74
C THR A 260 17.31 16.62 -0.04
N LYS A 261 17.49 15.79 -1.08
CA LYS A 261 18.68 15.79 -1.94
C LYS A 261 18.44 16.35 -3.34
N ALA A 262 17.21 16.78 -3.63
CA ALA A 262 16.81 17.21 -4.96
C ALA A 262 17.42 18.58 -5.29
N THR A 263 17.86 18.74 -6.53
CA THR A 263 18.36 20.02 -7.04
C THR A 263 17.20 20.91 -7.43
N ASP A 264 17.22 22.19 -7.02
CA ASP A 264 16.30 23.18 -7.59
C ASP A 264 16.69 23.48 -9.05
N VAL A 265 15.82 23.13 -9.98
CA VAL A 265 16.01 23.24 -11.43
C VAL A 265 15.32 24.47 -12.03
N GLY A 266 14.81 25.39 -11.21
CA GLY A 266 14.07 26.57 -11.69
C GLY A 266 14.87 27.49 -12.62
N ALA A 267 16.20 27.49 -12.50
CA ALA A 267 17.10 28.25 -13.38
C ALA A 267 17.56 27.48 -14.64
N ILE A 268 17.16 26.21 -14.77
CA ILE A 268 17.54 25.34 -15.89
C ILE A 268 16.39 25.31 -16.89
N GLN A 269 16.58 25.91 -18.07
CA GLN A 269 15.53 25.98 -19.12
C GLN A 269 15.25 24.62 -19.79
N SER A 270 16.25 23.74 -19.85
CA SER A 270 16.16 22.41 -20.47
C SER A 270 16.89 21.40 -19.59
N LEU A 271 16.19 20.33 -19.17
CA LEU A 271 16.78 19.24 -18.41
C LEU A 271 17.59 18.26 -19.27
N GLU A 272 17.43 18.30 -20.61
CA GLU A 272 18.16 17.43 -21.52
C GLU A 272 19.67 17.75 -21.47
N GLY A 273 20.48 16.75 -21.07
CA GLY A 273 21.93 16.90 -20.93
C GLY A 273 22.39 17.71 -19.70
N ALA A 274 21.48 18.24 -18.89
CA ALA A 274 21.81 18.93 -17.65
C ALA A 274 22.22 17.95 -16.54
N VAL A 275 23.02 18.44 -15.58
CA VAL A 275 23.40 17.68 -14.38
C VAL A 275 22.58 18.17 -13.20
N TYR A 276 21.71 17.32 -12.67
CA TYR A 276 20.87 17.60 -11.51
C TYR A 276 20.55 16.29 -10.77
N ALA A 277 20.20 16.40 -9.49
CA ALA A 277 19.63 15.30 -8.73
C ALA A 277 18.09 15.41 -8.78
N PRO A 278 17.37 14.44 -9.38
CA PRO A 278 15.91 14.43 -9.34
C PRO A 278 15.41 14.13 -7.93
N VAL A 279 14.14 14.42 -7.70
CA VAL A 279 13.41 14.08 -6.47
C VAL A 279 13.46 12.56 -6.23
N GLU A 280 13.67 12.16 -4.97
CA GLU A 280 13.69 10.75 -4.58
C GLU A 280 12.25 10.25 -4.43
N LYS A 281 11.70 9.59 -5.46
CA LYS A 281 10.29 9.17 -5.51
C LYS A 281 9.86 8.23 -4.38
N GLY A 282 10.77 7.35 -3.94
CA GLY A 282 10.46 6.32 -2.95
C GLY A 282 9.57 5.19 -3.47
N ALA A 283 9.07 4.35 -2.57
CA ALA A 283 8.10 3.31 -2.88
C ALA A 283 6.68 3.90 -2.95
N ALA A 284 5.82 3.32 -3.78
CA ALA A 284 4.42 3.70 -3.85
C ALA A 284 3.74 3.45 -2.48
N LEU A 285 3.03 4.46 -1.98
CA LEU A 285 2.14 4.32 -0.82
C LEU A 285 0.86 3.59 -1.19
N TYR A 286 0.46 3.68 -2.46
CA TYR A 286 -0.70 3.02 -3.02
C TYR A 286 -0.48 2.69 -4.49
N SER A 287 -1.01 1.55 -4.95
CA SER A 287 -1.01 1.16 -6.36
C SER A 287 -2.28 0.37 -6.65
N LEU A 288 -3.01 0.76 -7.70
CA LEU A 288 -4.31 0.18 -8.03
C LEU A 288 -4.49 0.06 -9.56
N ARG A 289 -5.11 -1.04 -9.99
CA ARG A 289 -5.69 -1.20 -11.33
C ARG A 289 -7.19 -1.27 -11.17
N ASP A 290 -7.90 -0.19 -11.52
CA ASP A 290 -9.32 -0.03 -11.20
C ASP A 290 -10.25 -0.09 -12.43
N GLY A 291 -9.73 -0.54 -13.58
CA GLY A 291 -10.53 -0.87 -14.74
C GLY A 291 -11.12 -2.29 -14.71
N ASP A 292 -12.09 -2.55 -15.58
CA ASP A 292 -12.72 -3.84 -15.78
C ASP A 292 -12.55 -4.30 -17.23
N PHE A 293 -11.83 -5.40 -17.43
CA PHE A 293 -11.54 -5.93 -18.76
C PHE A 293 -12.81 -6.27 -19.58
N PHE A 294 -13.93 -6.57 -18.92
CA PHE A 294 -15.20 -6.91 -19.55
C PHE A 294 -16.37 -6.00 -19.12
N GLY A 295 -16.08 -4.79 -18.63
CA GLY A 295 -17.07 -3.88 -18.04
C GLY A 295 -18.25 -3.52 -18.96
N GLY A 296 -18.05 -3.58 -20.28
CA GLY A 296 -19.11 -3.41 -21.29
C GLY A 296 -19.39 -4.63 -22.16
N GLY A 297 -18.89 -5.81 -21.77
CA GLY A 297 -19.02 -7.07 -22.51
C GLY A 297 -17.68 -7.64 -23.01
N VAL A 298 -17.73 -8.79 -23.69
CA VAL A 298 -16.53 -9.57 -24.08
C VAL A 298 -15.55 -8.81 -24.99
N LEU A 299 -16.03 -7.76 -25.67
CA LEU A 299 -15.23 -6.91 -26.56
C LEU A 299 -15.08 -5.47 -26.04
N GLN A 300 -15.44 -5.19 -24.78
CA GLN A 300 -15.32 -3.86 -24.21
C GLN A 300 -14.69 -3.89 -22.81
N SER A 301 -13.59 -3.15 -22.68
CA SER A 301 -12.94 -2.89 -21.40
C SER A 301 -13.22 -1.48 -20.92
N ASP A 302 -13.43 -1.36 -19.62
CA ASP A 302 -13.53 -0.10 -18.91
C ASP A 302 -12.22 0.19 -18.18
N VAL A 303 -11.78 1.45 -18.20
CA VAL A 303 -10.49 1.89 -17.64
C VAL A 303 -10.74 3.04 -16.67
N ALA A 304 -10.04 3.02 -15.53
CA ALA A 304 -9.99 4.14 -14.62
C ALA A 304 -8.78 5.02 -14.95
N CYS A 305 -8.97 6.30 -15.20
CA CYS A 305 -7.89 7.25 -15.34
C CYS A 305 -8.11 8.31 -14.24
N TYR A 306 -7.58 8.06 -13.04
CA TYR A 306 -7.70 8.96 -11.90
C TYR A 306 -6.87 10.23 -12.11
N GLU A 307 -7.54 11.38 -12.13
CA GLU A 307 -6.95 12.70 -12.44
C GLU A 307 -7.09 13.72 -11.30
N GLY A 308 -7.84 13.36 -10.26
CA GLY A 308 -7.96 14.20 -9.08
C GLY A 308 -7.62 13.42 -7.81
N LEU A 309 -6.89 14.07 -6.90
CA LEU A 309 -6.57 13.57 -5.56
C LEU A 309 -6.60 14.74 -4.56
N CYS A 310 -7.43 14.65 -3.53
CA CYS A 310 -7.36 15.58 -2.39
C CYS A 310 -7.56 14.89 -1.04
N THR A 311 -7.09 15.55 0.02
CA THR A 311 -7.47 15.19 1.39
C THR A 311 -8.93 15.56 1.64
N GLY A 312 -9.63 14.77 2.43
CA GLY A 312 -10.95 15.11 2.98
C GLY A 312 -10.91 15.20 4.52
N PRO A 313 -12.07 15.14 5.17
CA PRO A 313 -12.15 15.14 6.64
C PRO A 313 -11.56 13.83 7.20
N ARG A 314 -11.33 13.81 8.51
CA ARG A 314 -10.92 12.57 9.21
C ARG A 314 -12.09 11.61 9.37
N ASN A 315 -11.81 10.33 9.23
CA ASN A 315 -12.75 9.26 9.52
C ASN A 315 -12.86 9.05 11.03
N ALA A 316 -13.91 8.36 11.50
CA ALA A 316 -14.15 8.15 12.92
C ALA A 316 -13.02 7.33 13.60
N ASN A 317 -12.32 6.50 12.83
CA ASN A 317 -11.14 5.75 13.27
C ASN A 317 -9.84 6.60 13.32
N GLY A 318 -9.90 7.90 12.99
CA GLY A 318 -8.79 8.85 13.03
C GLY A 318 -7.96 8.96 11.75
N THR A 319 -8.17 8.11 10.74
CA THR A 319 -7.45 8.20 9.46
C THR A 319 -7.87 9.44 8.68
N LEU A 320 -6.96 10.01 7.89
CA LEU A 320 -7.29 11.11 6.99
C LEU A 320 -7.91 10.52 5.72
N SER A 321 -9.07 11.02 5.29
CA SER A 321 -9.65 10.59 4.03
C SER A 321 -8.84 11.15 2.87
N LEU A 322 -8.66 10.34 1.83
CA LEU A 322 -8.28 10.82 0.50
C LEU A 322 -9.46 10.55 -0.44
N LEU A 323 -9.75 11.47 -1.33
CA LEU A 323 -10.77 11.32 -2.35
C LEU A 323 -10.08 11.33 -3.72
N LEU A 324 -10.47 10.39 -4.58
CA LEU A 324 -10.02 10.32 -5.96
C LEU A 324 -11.21 10.42 -6.90
N VAL A 325 -11.02 11.15 -7.99
CA VAL A 325 -11.94 11.22 -9.12
C VAL A 325 -11.21 10.81 -10.40
N SER A 326 -11.90 10.04 -11.23
CA SER A 326 -11.40 9.57 -12.52
C SER A 326 -12.12 10.27 -13.63
N ASP A 327 -11.37 10.59 -14.67
CA ASP A 327 -11.89 10.98 -15.96
C ASP A 327 -12.64 9.79 -16.58
N GLY A 328 -13.66 10.11 -17.38
CA GLY A 328 -14.48 9.17 -18.09
C GLY A 328 -15.07 9.75 -19.37
N GLY A 329 -15.35 8.90 -20.35
CA GLY A 329 -16.00 9.31 -21.60
C GLY A 329 -15.13 9.14 -22.83
N ALA A 330 -13.80 9.21 -22.70
CA ALA A 330 -12.87 8.88 -23.76
C ALA A 330 -13.07 7.43 -24.22
N THR A 331 -13.11 7.22 -25.54
CA THR A 331 -13.32 5.91 -26.15
C THR A 331 -12.33 5.67 -27.27
N ALA A 332 -11.75 4.48 -27.30
CA ALA A 332 -10.85 4.06 -28.37
C ALA A 332 -11.12 2.62 -28.79
N SER A 333 -11.23 2.39 -30.10
CA SER A 333 -11.56 1.09 -30.67
C SER A 333 -10.49 0.59 -31.63
N ARG A 334 -10.30 -0.72 -31.68
CA ARG A 334 -9.41 -1.38 -32.63
C ARG A 334 -10.09 -2.58 -33.27
N THR A 335 -10.14 -2.59 -34.61
CA THR A 335 -10.68 -3.72 -35.38
C THR A 335 -9.55 -4.61 -35.90
N LYS A 336 -9.65 -5.92 -35.65
CA LYS A 336 -8.75 -6.92 -36.23
C LYS A 336 -9.53 -8.19 -36.58
N TRP A 337 -9.35 -8.69 -37.80
CA TRP A 337 -10.06 -9.88 -38.32
C TRP A 337 -11.59 -9.81 -38.21
N GLY A 338 -12.18 -8.62 -38.34
CA GLY A 338 -13.63 -8.43 -38.25
C GLY A 338 -14.19 -8.33 -36.82
N LEU A 339 -13.33 -8.42 -35.78
CA LEU A 339 -13.70 -8.15 -34.40
C LEU A 339 -13.24 -6.76 -33.99
N THR A 340 -14.14 -5.95 -33.44
CA THR A 340 -13.83 -4.64 -32.87
C THR A 340 -13.81 -4.76 -31.35
N ALA A 341 -12.66 -4.49 -30.75
CA ALA A 341 -12.53 -4.30 -29.30
C ALA A 341 -12.52 -2.81 -28.98
N THR A 342 -13.20 -2.41 -27.91
CA THR A 342 -13.34 -1.02 -27.47
C THR A 342 -12.83 -0.88 -26.05
N VAL A 343 -12.14 0.22 -25.77
CA VAL A 343 -11.79 0.63 -24.42
C VAL A 343 -12.43 1.98 -24.13
N ARG A 344 -13.00 2.14 -22.94
CA ARG A 344 -13.68 3.35 -22.50
C ARG A 344 -13.19 3.77 -21.11
N THR A 345 -12.88 5.05 -20.92
CA THR A 345 -12.63 5.60 -19.58
C THR A 345 -13.94 5.79 -18.82
N GLN A 346 -13.92 5.56 -17.51
CA GLN A 346 -15.11 5.60 -16.67
C GLN A 346 -14.97 6.59 -15.51
N PRO A 347 -16.00 7.43 -15.24
CA PRO A 347 -15.92 8.47 -14.24
C PRO A 347 -16.16 7.89 -12.84
N TYR A 348 -15.10 7.38 -12.23
CA TYR A 348 -15.14 6.79 -10.89
C TYR A 348 -14.90 7.82 -9.80
N VAL A 349 -15.60 7.65 -8.68
CA VAL A 349 -15.30 8.32 -7.41
C VAL A 349 -14.97 7.26 -6.37
N ARG A 350 -13.84 7.45 -5.70
CA ARG A 350 -13.31 6.51 -4.70
C ARG A 350 -12.76 7.27 -3.50
N THR A 351 -12.88 6.65 -2.33
CA THR A 351 -12.20 7.13 -1.13
C THR A 351 -11.14 6.13 -0.67
N LEU A 352 -10.03 6.67 -0.16
CA LEU A 352 -8.96 5.92 0.50
C LEU A 352 -8.76 6.47 1.91
N ALA A 353 -8.08 5.69 2.75
CA ALA A 353 -7.73 6.06 4.11
C ALA A 353 -6.22 6.19 4.24
N LEU A 354 -5.73 7.40 4.51
CA LEU A 354 -4.35 7.66 4.88
C LEU A 354 -4.16 7.45 6.38
N ARG A 355 -3.33 6.46 6.73
CA ARG A 355 -2.89 6.20 8.09
C ARG A 355 -1.56 6.84 8.39
N GLY A 356 -1.29 6.98 9.69
CA GLY A 356 0.00 7.42 10.19
C GLY A 356 0.13 8.92 10.41
N MET A 357 -0.99 9.65 10.50
CA MET A 357 -1.02 11.04 10.93
C MET A 357 -1.81 11.21 12.24
N ASP A 358 -1.27 11.97 13.19
CA ASP A 358 -1.97 12.30 14.44
C ASP A 358 -3.11 13.31 14.20
N GLY A 359 -3.93 13.60 15.22
CA GLY A 359 -5.04 14.56 15.09
C GLY A 359 -4.65 15.99 14.75
N ARG A 360 -3.35 16.35 14.83
CA ARG A 360 -2.81 17.65 14.40
C ARG A 360 -2.22 17.60 13.00
N GLY A 361 -2.31 16.46 12.31
CA GLY A 361 -1.79 16.30 10.95
C GLY A 361 -0.31 15.98 10.87
N ARG A 362 0.37 15.67 11.98
CA ARG A 362 1.79 15.35 11.96
C ARG A 362 2.00 13.87 11.67
N THR A 363 2.99 13.52 10.84
CA THR A 363 3.33 12.10 10.64
C THR A 363 3.76 11.47 11.97
N VAL A 364 3.23 10.29 12.27
CA VAL A 364 3.54 9.51 13.45
C VAL A 364 4.57 8.43 13.10
N PRO A 365 5.68 8.30 13.85
CA PRO A 365 6.65 7.23 13.62
C PRO A 365 6.00 5.85 13.64
N ALA A 366 6.42 4.96 12.74
CA ALA A 366 5.85 3.61 12.60
C ALA A 366 5.83 2.84 13.94
N LEU A 367 6.87 3.03 14.77
CA LEU A 367 6.92 2.42 16.10
C LEU A 367 5.74 2.88 16.99
N ALA A 368 5.39 4.17 16.97
CA ALA A 368 4.30 4.72 17.78
C ALA A 368 2.92 4.28 17.28
N GLN A 369 2.73 4.05 15.98
CA GLN A 369 1.48 3.51 15.43
C GLN A 369 1.15 2.12 16.01
N ALA A 370 2.16 1.27 16.21
CA ALA A 370 2.00 -0.05 16.82
C ALA A 370 1.63 -0.01 18.33
N PHE A 371 1.79 1.14 19.00
CA PHE A 371 1.43 1.31 20.42
C PHE A 371 0.01 1.84 20.65
N PHE A 372 -0.58 2.53 19.66
CA PHE A 372 -1.83 3.28 19.83
C PHE A 372 -2.94 2.93 18.83
N GLY A 373 -2.68 2.10 17.81
CA GLY A 373 -3.73 1.62 16.91
C GLY A 373 -4.76 0.70 17.61
N PRO A 374 -6.01 0.66 17.13
CA PRO A 374 -6.96 -0.36 17.57
C PRO A 374 -6.35 -1.74 17.30
N LEU A 375 -6.46 -2.65 18.28
CA LEU A 375 -6.02 -4.03 18.08
C LEU A 375 -6.78 -4.59 16.87
N PRO A 376 -6.09 -5.28 15.94
CA PRO A 376 -6.80 -6.00 14.88
C PRO A 376 -7.83 -6.94 15.53
N PRO A 377 -8.96 -7.22 14.86
CA PRO A 377 -9.92 -8.19 15.35
C PRO A 377 -9.18 -9.49 15.71
N LEU A 378 -9.54 -10.05 16.87
CA LEU A 378 -8.89 -11.24 17.42
C LEU A 378 -9.07 -12.41 16.44
N GLU A 379 -8.11 -12.62 15.55
CA GLU A 379 -8.07 -13.81 14.71
C GLU A 379 -7.30 -14.91 15.44
N GLY A 380 -8.03 -15.95 15.85
CA GLY A 380 -7.45 -17.16 16.42
C GLY A 380 -7.31 -18.23 15.35
N ARG A 381 -6.19 -18.95 15.34
CA ARG A 381 -5.99 -20.14 14.50
C ARG A 381 -5.72 -21.35 15.37
N PHE A 382 -6.44 -22.44 15.13
CA PHE A 382 -6.15 -23.73 15.75
C PHE A 382 -5.65 -24.70 14.68
N GLY A 383 -4.40 -25.13 14.82
CA GLY A 383 -3.73 -26.05 13.93
C GLY A 383 -3.69 -27.47 14.52
N LEU A 384 -3.91 -28.45 13.66
CA LEU A 384 -3.66 -29.87 13.90
C LEU A 384 -2.74 -30.40 12.81
N GLY A 385 -1.69 -31.11 13.20
CA GLY A 385 -0.69 -31.62 12.27
C GLY A 385 -0.08 -32.93 12.71
N GLY A 386 0.70 -33.51 11.80
CA GLY A 386 1.63 -34.58 12.11
C GLY A 386 3.05 -34.02 12.14
N PHE A 387 3.88 -34.53 13.04
CA PHE A 387 5.30 -34.22 13.03
C PHE A 387 6.13 -35.49 12.86
N GLY A 388 7.13 -35.39 11.99
CA GLY A 388 8.19 -36.38 11.83
C GLY A 388 9.46 -35.85 12.47
N ARG A 389 9.91 -36.50 13.55
CA ARG A 389 11.19 -36.19 14.19
C ARG A 389 12.26 -37.09 13.58
N GLY A 390 12.90 -36.61 12.52
CA GLY A 390 13.91 -37.34 11.77
C GLY A 390 15.25 -37.41 12.50
N GLY A 391 15.76 -38.62 12.74
CA GLY A 391 17.15 -38.85 13.10
C GLY A 391 17.57 -38.50 14.52
N VAL A 392 16.74 -38.84 15.52
CA VAL A 392 17.11 -38.80 16.94
C VAL A 392 18.29 -39.73 17.19
N ARG A 393 19.37 -39.20 17.78
CA ARG A 393 20.60 -39.94 18.05
C ARG A 393 20.71 -40.22 19.54
N ALA A 394 21.05 -41.45 19.89
CA ALA A 394 21.36 -41.81 21.26
C ALA A 394 22.80 -42.30 21.38
N SER A 395 23.43 -41.98 22.49
CA SER A 395 24.75 -42.47 22.86
C SER A 395 24.74 -42.93 24.32
N GLY A 396 25.12 -44.17 24.55
CA GLY A 396 25.19 -44.75 25.89
C GLY A 396 26.12 -45.95 25.95
N PRO A 397 26.07 -46.74 27.04
CA PRO A 397 26.95 -47.90 27.25
C PRO A 397 26.85 -48.97 26.15
N ALA A 398 25.69 -49.10 25.51
CA ALA A 398 25.45 -50.02 24.40
C ALA A 398 25.93 -49.51 23.03
N GLY A 399 26.55 -48.32 22.98
CA GLY A 399 27.05 -47.69 21.76
C GLY A 399 26.17 -46.55 21.25
N LYS A 400 26.32 -46.21 19.95
CA LYS A 400 25.56 -45.15 19.28
C LYS A 400 24.42 -45.74 18.46
N SER A 401 23.24 -45.13 18.55
CA SER A 401 22.07 -45.56 17.80
C SER A 401 21.29 -44.38 17.22
N ARG A 402 20.46 -44.63 16.21
CA ARG A 402 19.64 -43.61 15.53
C ARG A 402 18.25 -44.17 15.24
N GLY A 403 17.24 -43.34 15.40
CA GLY A 403 15.85 -43.68 15.08
C GLY A 403 15.02 -42.46 14.76
N GLU A 404 13.74 -42.68 14.52
CA GLU A 404 12.75 -41.66 14.18
C GLU A 404 11.56 -41.78 15.12
N LEU A 405 10.92 -40.65 15.43
CA LEU A 405 9.70 -40.62 16.23
C LEU A 405 8.61 -39.90 15.46
N TYR A 406 7.43 -40.51 15.41
CA TYR A 406 6.27 -39.97 14.70
C TYR A 406 5.16 -39.62 15.69
N GLY A 407 4.46 -38.51 15.47
CA GLY A 407 3.44 -38.06 16.40
C GLY A 407 2.49 -37.04 15.83
N ALA A 408 1.58 -36.60 16.69
CA ALA A 408 0.59 -35.58 16.37
C ALA A 408 0.89 -34.30 17.16
N GLU A 409 0.58 -33.16 16.56
CA GLU A 409 0.69 -31.88 17.21
C GLU A 409 -0.56 -31.05 17.10
N ALA A 410 -0.72 -30.18 18.10
CA ALA A 410 -1.77 -29.19 18.14
C ALA A 410 -1.17 -27.85 18.57
N ALA A 411 -1.61 -26.77 17.94
CA ALA A 411 -1.19 -25.43 18.32
C ALA A 411 -2.30 -24.42 18.10
N TRP A 412 -2.49 -23.54 19.08
CA TRP A 412 -3.26 -22.33 18.91
C TRP A 412 -2.32 -21.17 18.58
N ARG A 413 -2.72 -20.30 17.66
CA ARG A 413 -2.02 -19.08 17.27
C ARG A 413 -2.97 -17.89 17.33
N GLN A 414 -2.49 -16.80 17.89
CA GLN A 414 -3.18 -15.51 17.92
C GLN A 414 -2.43 -14.53 17.05
N ARG A 415 -3.15 -13.85 16.15
CA ARG A 415 -2.58 -12.70 15.46
C ARG A 415 -2.43 -11.55 16.45
N LEU A 416 -1.21 -11.03 16.55
CA LEU A 416 -0.86 -9.90 17.41
C LEU A 416 -0.84 -8.57 16.64
N LEU A 417 -0.33 -8.59 15.41
CA LEU A 417 -0.15 -7.41 14.56
C LEU A 417 -0.34 -7.79 13.09
N GLU A 418 -0.79 -6.84 12.28
CA GLU A 418 -0.86 -6.92 10.83
C GLU A 418 -0.60 -5.54 10.22
N SER A 419 0.16 -5.49 9.13
CA SER A 419 0.43 -4.27 8.37
C SER A 419 0.74 -4.62 6.93
N GLY A 420 -0.20 -4.34 6.03
CA GLY A 420 -0.11 -4.71 4.62
C GLY A 420 0.17 -6.21 4.45
N ALA A 421 1.28 -6.54 3.80
CA ALA A 421 1.69 -7.93 3.59
C ALA A 421 2.29 -8.62 4.83
N TYR A 422 2.47 -7.95 5.98
CA TYR A 422 3.17 -8.51 7.14
C TYR A 422 2.24 -8.84 8.30
N GLY A 423 2.45 -9.99 8.92
CA GLY A 423 1.72 -10.44 10.11
C GLY A 423 2.65 -10.91 11.22
N LEU A 424 2.21 -10.82 12.47
CA LEU A 424 2.90 -11.39 13.62
C LEU A 424 1.93 -12.24 14.44
N HIS A 425 2.28 -13.52 14.64
CA HIS A 425 1.48 -14.44 15.46
C HIS A 425 2.22 -14.87 16.72
N LEU A 426 1.47 -15.04 17.81
CA LEU A 426 1.92 -15.73 19.01
C LEU A 426 1.21 -17.08 19.10
N GLY A 427 1.99 -18.15 19.13
CA GLY A 427 1.51 -19.52 19.21
C GLY A 427 1.81 -20.19 20.54
N PHE A 428 0.87 -21.00 21.01
CA PHE A 428 1.06 -21.96 22.11
C PHE A 428 0.58 -23.32 21.64
N GLY A 429 1.38 -24.36 21.86
CA GLY A 429 1.04 -25.69 21.39
C GLY A 429 1.96 -26.75 21.92
N GLY A 430 1.87 -27.93 21.34
CA GLY A 430 2.65 -29.07 21.75
C GLY A 430 2.58 -30.21 20.77
N ALA A 431 3.46 -31.18 20.98
CA ALA A 431 3.59 -32.38 20.18
C ALA A 431 3.59 -33.60 21.10
N PHE A 432 3.01 -34.71 20.64
CA PHE A 432 3.05 -35.98 21.35
C PHE A 432 3.37 -37.13 20.40
N CYS A 433 4.44 -37.86 20.71
CA CYS A 433 4.74 -39.16 20.14
C CYS A 433 4.31 -40.24 21.12
N PRO A 434 3.38 -41.14 20.75
CA PRO A 434 3.14 -42.34 21.54
C PRO A 434 4.41 -43.19 21.59
N ARG A 435 4.44 -44.11 22.55
CA ARG A 435 5.59 -45.00 22.74
C ARG A 435 5.86 -45.82 21.47
N GLN A 436 7.05 -45.67 20.93
CA GLN A 436 7.49 -46.31 19.69
C GLN A 436 8.81 -47.05 19.91
N GLU A 437 9.04 -48.07 19.08
CA GLU A 437 10.33 -48.76 19.07
C GLU A 437 11.41 -47.82 18.53
N TYR A 438 12.48 -47.73 19.29
CA TYR A 438 13.69 -46.99 19.04
C TYR A 438 14.86 -47.98 19.08
N ALA A 439 15.93 -47.66 18.37
CA ALA A 439 17.00 -48.61 18.03
C ALA A 439 17.41 -49.58 19.17
N ALA A 440 17.61 -50.86 18.83
CA ALA A 440 18.03 -51.95 19.72
C ALA A 440 17.05 -52.31 20.88
N ALA A 441 15.74 -52.28 20.61
CA ALA A 441 14.64 -52.71 21.50
C ALA A 441 14.25 -51.75 22.64
N ASP A 442 14.82 -50.55 22.67
CA ASP A 442 14.35 -49.47 23.53
C ASP A 442 13.02 -48.90 23.02
N ARG A 443 12.18 -48.42 23.92
CA ARG A 443 10.90 -47.79 23.56
C ARG A 443 10.83 -46.39 24.12
N LEU A 444 10.66 -45.40 23.24
CA LEU A 444 10.60 -43.98 23.60
C LEU A 444 9.21 -43.41 23.38
N ALA A 445 8.72 -42.66 24.36
CA ALA A 445 7.62 -41.71 24.21
C ALA A 445 8.16 -40.29 24.38
N TYR A 446 7.64 -39.35 23.61
CA TYR A 446 8.10 -37.96 23.62
C TYR A 446 6.90 -37.04 23.70
N GLY A 447 7.02 -35.97 24.49
CA GLY A 447 6.08 -34.87 24.42
C GLY A 447 6.76 -33.53 24.56
N GLU A 448 6.07 -32.52 24.05
CA GLU A 448 6.53 -31.15 23.95
C GLU A 448 5.41 -30.19 24.30
N ILE A 449 5.74 -29.15 25.05
CA ILE A 449 4.94 -27.92 25.16
C ILE A 449 5.83 -26.77 24.67
N ARG A 450 5.29 -25.93 23.79
CA ARG A 450 6.03 -24.85 23.15
C ARG A 450 5.27 -23.53 23.09
N ALA A 451 6.03 -22.45 23.11
CA ALA A 451 5.56 -21.11 22.79
C ALA A 451 6.38 -20.56 21.61
N MET A 452 5.72 -19.92 20.66
CA MET A 452 6.35 -19.46 19.42
C MET A 452 5.88 -18.07 19.01
N LEU A 453 6.78 -17.31 18.43
CA LEU A 453 6.50 -16.14 17.60
C LEU A 453 6.68 -16.54 16.13
N VAL A 454 5.68 -16.19 15.32
CA VAL A 454 5.69 -16.44 13.88
C VAL A 454 5.46 -15.12 13.14
N PRO A 455 6.52 -14.33 12.88
CA PRO A 455 6.46 -13.26 11.91
C PRO A 455 6.31 -13.87 10.51
N GLU A 456 5.38 -13.36 9.72
CA GLU A 456 5.11 -13.83 8.36
C GLU A 456 4.91 -12.67 7.38
N ARG A 457 5.15 -12.95 6.11
CA ARG A 457 4.88 -12.09 4.97
C ARG A 457 3.97 -12.83 4.00
N ARG A 458 2.80 -12.26 3.68
CA ARG A 458 1.96 -12.63 2.54
C ARG A 458 2.73 -12.35 1.24
N VAL A 459 2.90 -13.41 0.47
CA VAL A 459 3.50 -13.40 -0.86
C VAL A 459 2.39 -13.22 -1.90
N THR A 460 1.21 -13.77 -1.62
CA THR A 460 -0.05 -13.52 -2.33
C THR A 460 -1.18 -13.46 -1.29
N ASP A 461 -2.42 -13.21 -1.71
CA ASP A 461 -3.58 -13.15 -0.81
C ASP A 461 -3.73 -14.43 0.03
N ASN A 462 -3.44 -15.58 -0.57
CA ASN A 462 -3.66 -16.90 0.04
C ASN A 462 -2.36 -17.59 0.48
N PHE A 463 -1.18 -17.02 0.23
CA PHE A 463 0.10 -17.67 0.54
C PHE A 463 1.01 -16.77 1.36
N ALA A 464 1.52 -17.29 2.48
CA ALA A 464 2.45 -16.59 3.35
C ALA A 464 3.69 -17.44 3.68
N LEU A 465 4.82 -16.76 3.84
CA LEU A 465 6.07 -17.32 4.34
C LEU A 465 6.43 -16.64 5.66
N GLY A 466 6.80 -17.41 6.67
CA GLY A 466 7.16 -16.89 7.98
C GLY A 466 8.33 -17.60 8.63
N MET A 467 8.89 -16.97 9.66
CA MET A 467 9.90 -17.57 10.53
C MET A 467 9.23 -18.14 11.78
N ARG A 468 9.80 -19.19 12.36
CA ARG A 468 9.33 -19.80 13.61
C ARG A 468 10.40 -19.60 14.67
N LEU A 469 10.12 -18.77 15.66
CA LEU A 469 11.05 -18.43 16.74
C LEU A 469 10.40 -18.82 18.05
N GLY A 470 11.01 -19.72 18.82
CA GLY A 470 10.32 -20.20 20.01
C GLY A 470 11.19 -20.95 20.99
N VAL A 471 10.52 -21.42 22.04
CA VAL A 471 11.08 -22.30 23.05
C VAL A 471 10.16 -23.48 23.26
N ALA A 472 10.74 -24.65 23.54
CA ALA A 472 10.05 -25.87 23.86
C ALA A 472 10.56 -26.44 25.19
N PHE A 473 9.63 -26.97 25.98
CA PHE A 473 9.90 -27.83 27.11
C PHE A 473 9.46 -29.23 26.74
N ASN A 474 10.41 -30.14 26.75
CA ASN A 474 10.25 -31.51 26.30
C ASN A 474 10.36 -32.47 27.47
N TRP A 475 9.62 -33.55 27.38
CA TRP A 475 9.83 -34.74 28.18
C TRP A 475 10.04 -35.94 27.26
N LEU A 476 10.98 -36.79 27.65
CA LEU A 476 11.29 -38.04 26.96
C LEU A 476 11.17 -39.14 27.99
N ASN A 477 10.26 -40.08 27.76
CA ASN A 477 10.13 -41.26 28.59
C ASN A 477 10.69 -42.48 27.85
N ALA A 478 11.65 -43.14 28.48
CA ALA A 478 12.30 -44.32 27.95
C ALA A 478 11.93 -45.57 28.76
N ARG A 479 11.68 -46.66 28.04
CA ARG A 479 11.60 -48.01 28.58
C ARG A 479 12.64 -48.87 27.88
N THR A 480 13.45 -49.57 28.66
CA THR A 480 14.50 -50.46 28.16
C THR A 480 14.39 -51.83 28.82
N ALA A 481 15.23 -52.78 28.44
CA ALA A 481 15.34 -54.05 29.17
C ALA A 481 15.80 -53.87 30.64
N ALA A 482 16.52 -52.78 30.94
CA ALA A 482 17.08 -52.49 32.26
C ALA A 482 16.20 -51.57 33.12
N VAL A 483 15.29 -50.80 32.50
CA VAL A 483 14.48 -49.79 33.19
C VAL A 483 13.02 -49.83 32.72
N ALA A 484 12.09 -49.97 33.66
CA ALA A 484 10.66 -50.09 33.35
C ALA A 484 10.06 -48.79 32.77
N ASP A 485 10.33 -47.62 33.37
CA ASP A 485 9.99 -46.31 32.82
C ASP A 485 10.90 -45.24 33.47
N ASP A 486 11.60 -44.44 32.67
CA ASP A 486 12.44 -43.32 33.13
C ASP A 486 12.19 -42.08 32.28
N THR A 487 11.95 -40.93 32.93
CA THR A 487 11.55 -39.70 32.26
C THR A 487 12.63 -38.63 32.42
N ALA A 488 13.16 -38.18 31.30
CA ALA A 488 14.09 -37.06 31.20
C ALA A 488 13.37 -35.81 30.69
N PHE A 489 13.85 -34.63 31.09
CA PHE A 489 13.32 -33.34 30.65
C PHE A 489 14.41 -32.54 29.94
N SER A 490 14.03 -31.75 28.95
CA SER A 490 14.95 -30.85 28.23
C SER A 490 14.22 -29.58 27.81
N ALA A 491 14.94 -28.45 27.79
CA ALA A 491 14.49 -27.22 27.17
C ALA A 491 15.22 -27.00 25.84
N GLN A 492 14.56 -26.37 24.87
CA GLN A 492 15.11 -26.12 23.54
C GLN A 492 14.70 -24.75 23.01
N GLY A 493 15.62 -24.12 22.29
CA GLY A 493 15.31 -23.05 21.34
C GLY A 493 14.83 -23.62 20.01
N ILE A 494 13.95 -22.88 19.33
CA ILE A 494 13.39 -23.21 18.02
C ILE A 494 13.72 -22.06 17.08
N LEU A 495 14.34 -22.39 15.95
CA LEU A 495 14.52 -21.51 14.80
C LEU A 495 14.08 -22.24 13.54
N GLY A 496 13.05 -21.75 12.87
CA GLY A 496 12.49 -22.43 11.71
C GLY A 496 11.88 -21.50 10.69
N VAL A 497 11.31 -22.12 9.65
CA VAL A 497 10.54 -21.45 8.60
C VAL A 497 9.19 -22.14 8.44
N GLN A 498 8.18 -21.39 8.00
CA GLN A 498 6.84 -21.88 7.74
C GLN A 498 6.29 -21.34 6.43
N ALA A 499 5.67 -22.22 5.66
CA ALA A 499 4.76 -21.86 4.59
C ALA A 499 3.32 -22.07 5.08
N THR A 500 2.46 -21.09 4.81
CA THR A 500 1.03 -21.13 5.13
C THR A 500 0.26 -20.87 3.85
N TYR A 501 -0.77 -21.68 3.57
CA TYR A 501 -1.67 -21.48 2.45
C TYR A 501 -3.13 -21.51 2.93
N ASP A 502 -3.84 -20.40 2.77
CA ASP A 502 -5.26 -20.26 3.09
C ASP A 502 -6.07 -20.91 1.95
N LEU A 503 -6.81 -22.00 2.23
CA LEU A 503 -7.68 -22.68 1.26
C LEU A 503 -9.03 -21.98 1.15
N THR A 504 -9.49 -21.42 2.27
CA THR A 504 -10.67 -20.56 2.43
C THR A 504 -10.41 -19.58 3.57
N ASP A 505 -11.31 -18.63 3.81
CA ASP A 505 -11.21 -17.69 4.94
C ASP A 505 -11.17 -18.36 6.32
N ARG A 506 -11.62 -19.62 6.41
CA ARG A 506 -11.73 -20.37 7.68
C ARG A 506 -10.81 -21.58 7.78
N MET A 507 -10.14 -21.97 6.70
CA MET A 507 -9.36 -23.20 6.65
C MET A 507 -8.13 -23.03 5.79
N GLY A 508 -7.00 -23.56 6.24
CA GLY A 508 -5.78 -23.61 5.45
C GLY A 508 -4.84 -24.74 5.83
N VAL A 509 -3.72 -24.81 5.14
CA VAL A 509 -2.64 -25.76 5.37
C VAL A 509 -1.35 -25.03 5.71
N TYR A 510 -0.49 -25.68 6.48
CA TYR A 510 0.84 -25.17 6.77
C TYR A 510 1.86 -26.29 6.74
N SER A 511 3.09 -25.93 6.38
CA SER A 511 4.26 -26.81 6.44
C SER A 511 5.42 -26.02 7.00
N GLY A 512 6.11 -26.58 7.98
CA GLY A 512 7.17 -25.89 8.71
C GLY A 512 8.37 -26.78 8.99
N PHE A 513 9.55 -26.19 8.92
CA PHE A 513 10.82 -26.84 9.20
C PHE A 513 11.51 -26.12 10.34
N ASP A 514 11.69 -26.82 11.46
CA ASP A 514 12.27 -26.27 12.69
C ASP A 514 13.67 -26.85 12.92
N TRP A 515 14.64 -26.00 13.19
CA TRP A 515 15.90 -26.37 13.82
C TRP A 515 15.77 -26.23 15.34
N ARG A 516 16.01 -27.34 16.06
CA ARG A 516 16.01 -27.41 17.51
C ARG A 516 17.42 -27.25 18.06
N LEU A 517 17.58 -26.30 18.98
CA LEU A 517 18.84 -25.94 19.64
C LEU A 517 18.72 -26.25 21.13
N GLY A 518 19.44 -27.24 21.63
CA GLY A 518 19.39 -27.63 23.05
C GLY A 518 20.31 -28.79 23.37
N GLY A 519 20.40 -29.12 24.67
CA GLY A 519 21.19 -30.25 25.17
C GLY A 519 20.46 -31.60 25.03
N PRO A 520 21.17 -32.71 25.26
CA PRO A 520 20.56 -34.03 25.25
C PRO A 520 19.66 -34.26 26.48
N ALA A 521 18.75 -35.21 26.36
CA ALA A 521 17.97 -35.76 27.48
C ALA A 521 18.57 -37.12 27.89
N SER A 522 18.93 -37.30 29.15
CA SER A 522 19.60 -38.53 29.61
C SER A 522 18.67 -39.41 30.44
N TYR A 523 18.60 -40.71 30.12
CA TYR A 523 17.86 -41.71 30.89
C TYR A 523 18.78 -42.90 31.25
N GLY A 524 18.39 -43.71 32.24
CA GLY A 524 19.13 -44.88 32.70
C GLY A 524 19.73 -44.75 34.10
N PRO A 525 20.25 -45.86 34.66
CA PRO A 525 20.78 -45.92 36.02
C PRO A 525 22.00 -45.00 36.20
N ALA A 526 22.23 -44.58 37.45
CA ALA A 526 23.36 -43.72 37.80
C ALA A 526 24.70 -44.43 37.47
N GLY A 527 25.46 -43.86 36.52
CA GLY A 527 26.74 -44.41 36.03
C GLY A 527 26.68 -44.95 34.60
N ASP A 528 25.50 -45.31 34.10
CA ASP A 528 25.28 -45.95 32.79
C ASP A 528 24.15 -45.23 32.02
N LYS A 529 24.24 -43.89 31.93
CA LYS A 529 23.23 -43.08 31.26
C LYS A 529 23.33 -43.19 29.74
N THR A 530 22.17 -43.28 29.10
CA THR A 530 22.02 -43.06 27.66
C THR A 530 21.56 -41.63 27.44
N GLU A 531 22.31 -40.89 26.64
CA GLU A 531 21.98 -39.52 26.22
C GLU A 531 21.26 -39.54 24.88
N VAL A 532 20.12 -38.88 24.80
CA VAL A 532 19.34 -38.71 23.58
C VAL A 532 19.46 -37.28 23.12
N ASP A 533 20.10 -37.09 21.97
CA ASP A 533 20.20 -35.80 21.31
C ASP A 533 18.84 -35.40 20.74
N LEU A 534 18.24 -34.40 21.38
CA LEU A 534 17.00 -33.80 20.93
C LEU A 534 17.24 -32.59 20.00
N SER A 535 18.48 -32.23 19.68
CA SER A 535 18.75 -31.19 18.69
C SER A 535 18.52 -31.70 17.26
N GLY A 536 18.50 -30.78 16.29
CA GLY A 536 18.38 -31.11 14.87
C GLY A 536 17.05 -30.70 14.24
N TRP A 537 16.72 -31.34 13.11
CA TRP A 537 15.63 -30.89 12.24
C TRP A 537 14.32 -31.59 12.55
N LEU A 538 13.23 -30.82 12.57
CA LEU A 538 11.87 -31.31 12.71
C LEU A 538 11.03 -30.76 11.57
N TRP A 539 10.30 -31.67 10.90
CA TRP A 539 9.35 -31.30 9.87
C TRP A 539 7.92 -31.58 10.35
N ASN A 540 7.05 -30.64 10.03
CA ASN A 540 5.65 -30.66 10.38
C ASN A 540 4.82 -30.19 9.18
N THR A 541 3.71 -30.87 8.94
CA THR A 541 2.66 -30.42 8.04
C THR A 541 1.31 -30.65 8.70
N GLY A 542 0.40 -29.69 8.54
CA GLY A 542 -0.93 -29.78 9.12
C GLY A 542 -1.95 -28.86 8.47
N VAL A 543 -3.16 -28.94 9.03
CA VAL A 543 -4.30 -28.05 8.70
C VAL A 543 -4.53 -27.08 9.85
N PHE A 544 -5.08 -25.92 9.56
CA PHE A 544 -5.57 -25.01 10.60
C PHE A 544 -6.96 -24.48 10.26
N PHE A 545 -7.66 -24.09 11.32
CA PHE A 545 -8.96 -23.44 11.28
C PHE A 545 -8.85 -22.05 11.88
N THR A 546 -9.51 -21.07 11.26
CA THR A 546 -9.53 -19.67 11.68
C THR A 546 -10.87 -19.35 12.36
N PHE A 547 -10.84 -18.65 13.48
CA PHE A 547 -12.00 -18.28 14.30
C PHE A 547 -12.00 -16.80 14.66
#